data_AF-A0A8I0WL49-F1
#
_entry.id   AF-A0A8I0WL49-F1
#
_cell.length_a   1.000
_cell.length_b   1.000
_cell.length_c   1.000
_cell.angle_alpha   90.00
_cell.angle_beta   90.00
_cell.angle_gamma   90.00
#
_symmetry.space_group_name_H-M   'P 1'
#
loop_
_entity.id
_entity.type
_entity.pdbx_description
1 polymer ?
#
loop_
_entity_poly.entity_id
_entity_poly.type
_entity_poly.pdbx_seq_one_letter_code
_entity_poly.pdbx_strand_id
1 'polypeptide(L)' 'MNKAVLHLKVNNSYLFQLVIMYYVKNYPLRSMASKLGISHNEVAKRLQTAEGFIEGCLSVDNVKLDMDKIIRKHHIYSLA' A
#
# COMPACT_ATOMS: atom_id res chain seq x y z
N MET A 1 -3.92 -5.44 14.30
CA MET A 1 -3.78 -5.48 12.83
C MET A 1 -5.12 -5.87 12.23
N ASN A 2 -5.61 -5.14 11.23
CA ASN A 2 -6.92 -5.41 10.61
C ASN A 2 -6.92 -6.76 9.89
N LYS A 3 -8.08 -7.44 9.89
CA LYS A 3 -8.27 -8.75 9.25
C LYS A 3 -7.88 -8.72 7.77
N ALA A 4 -8.20 -7.65 7.06
CA ALA A 4 -7.81 -7.40 5.67
C ALA A 4 -6.28 -7.45 5.43
N VAL A 5 -5.48 -6.91 6.36
CA VAL A 5 -4.01 -6.92 6.28
C VAL A 5 -3.47 -8.34 6.50
N LEU A 6 -4.11 -9.14 7.35
CA LEU A 6 -3.78 -10.56 7.52
C LEU A 6 -4.14 -11.38 6.28
N HIS A 7 -5.28 -11.10 5.64
CA HIS A 7 -5.65 -11.70 4.36
C HIS A 7 -4.64 -11.35 3.26
N LEU A 8 -4.17 -10.10 3.21
CA LEU A 8 -3.13 -9.69 2.27
C LEU A 8 -1.82 -10.46 2.50
N LYS A 9 -1.43 -10.73 3.75
CA LYS A 9 -0.24 -11.55 4.06
C LYS A 9 -0.32 -12.95 3.47
N VAL A 10 -1.49 -13.57 3.54
CA VAL A 10 -1.72 -14.94 3.03
C VAL A 10 -1.78 -14.93 1.51
N ASN A 11 -2.45 -13.94 0.90
CA ASN A 11 -2.66 -13.88 -0.54
C ASN A 11 -1.41 -13.40 -1.29
N ASN A 12 -0.70 -12.41 -0.75
CA ASN A 12 0.47 -11.83 -1.38
C ASN A 12 1.43 -11.24 -0.33
N SER A 13 2.38 -12.07 0.11
CA SER A 13 3.39 -11.71 1.11
C SER A 13 4.25 -10.51 0.69
N TYR A 14 4.47 -10.32 -0.62
CA TYR A 14 5.22 -9.19 -1.16
C TYR A 14 4.47 -7.87 -1.01
N LEU A 15 3.19 -7.82 -1.38
CA LEU A 15 2.34 -6.65 -1.19
C LEU A 15 2.17 -6.32 0.30
N PHE A 16 2.01 -7.34 1.14
CA PHE A 16 2.02 -7.17 2.59
C PHE A 16 3.31 -6.51 3.08
N GLN A 17 4.48 -6.94 2.59
CA GLN A 17 5.75 -6.31 2.94
C GLN A 17 5.79 -4.83 2.54
N LEU A 18 5.27 -4.46 1.38
CA LEU A 18 5.20 -3.05 0.96
C LEU A 18 4.35 -2.21 1.91
N VAL A 19 3.18 -2.72 2.29
CA VAL A 19 2.27 -2.06 3.26
C VAL A 19 2.96 -1.87 4.60
N ILE A 20 3.68 -2.89 5.11
CA ILE A 20 4.43 -2.79 6.36
C ILE A 20 5.58 -1.77 6.24
N MET A 21 6.32 -1.79 5.14
CA MET A 21 7.42 -0.84 4.92
C MET A 21 6.90 0.60 4.90
N TYR A 22 5.79 0.85 4.21
CA TYR A 22 5.23 2.19 4.04
C TYR A 22 4.47 2.69 5.27
N TYR A 23 3.49 1.93 5.77
CA TYR A 23 2.59 2.39 6.84
C TYR A 23 3.11 2.12 8.26
N VAL A 24 3.88 1.05 8.48
CA VAL A 24 4.38 0.71 9.82
C VAL A 24 5.78 1.26 10.05
N LYS A 25 6.65 1.15 9.03
CA LYS A 25 8.04 1.59 9.13
C LYS A 25 8.29 3.00 8.58
N ASN A 26 7.27 3.67 8.03
CA ASN A 26 7.37 5.01 7.43
C ASN A 26 8.50 5.14 6.38
N TYR A 27 8.76 4.09 5.60
CA TYR A 27 9.73 4.18 4.52
C TYR A 27 9.18 5.06 3.40
N PRO A 28 9.92 6.06 2.91
CA PRO A 28 9.52 6.78 1.71
C PRO A 28 9.65 5.86 0.49
N LEU A 29 8.77 6.05 -0.50
CA LEU A 29 8.72 5.25 -1.73
C LEU A 29 10.08 5.17 -2.44
N ARG A 30 10.86 6.25 -2.42
CA ARG A 30 12.21 6.29 -2.99
C ARG A 30 13.17 5.34 -2.28
N SER A 31 13.15 5.27 -0.95
CA SER A 31 13.97 4.31 -0.20
C SER A 31 13.51 2.88 -0.42
N MET A 32 12.19 2.67 -0.59
CA MET A 32 11.66 1.35 -0.95
C MET A 32 12.14 0.92 -2.33
N ALA A 33 12.12 1.82 -3.32
CA ALA A 33 12.60 1.58 -4.68
C ALA A 33 14.07 1.14 -4.70
N SER A 34 14.95 1.89 -4.03
CA SER A 34 16.37 1.52 -3.90
C SER A 34 16.57 0.19 -3.18
N LYS A 35 15.81 -0.08 -2.11
CA LYS A 35 15.95 -1.32 -1.32
C LYS A 35 15.44 -2.57 -2.05
N LEU A 36 14.42 -2.41 -2.89
CA LEU A 36 13.79 -3.51 -3.62
C LEU A 36 14.37 -3.68 -5.03
N GLY A 37 15.25 -2.77 -5.48
CA GLY A 37 15.84 -2.82 -6.82
C GLY A 37 14.83 -2.58 -7.94
N ILE A 38 13.73 -1.86 -7.66
CA ILE A 38 12.67 -1.57 -8.63
C ILE A 38 12.44 -0.07 -8.76
N SER A 39 11.79 0.35 -9.84
CA SER A 39 11.51 1.77 -10.07
C SER A 39 10.51 2.33 -9.04
N HIS A 40 10.60 3.63 -8.76
CA HIS A 40 9.66 4.33 -7.89
C HIS A 40 8.19 4.11 -8.34
N ASN A 41 7.95 4.19 -9.64
CA ASN A 41 6.62 4.00 -10.22
C ASN A 41 6.11 2.57 -10.00
N GLU A 42 7.00 1.58 -10.05
CA GLU A 42 6.64 0.19 -9.80
C GLU A 42 6.28 -0.04 -8.32
N VAL A 43 7.04 0.55 -7.39
CA VAL A 43 6.68 0.53 -5.96
C VAL A 43 5.30 1.16 -5.75
N ALA A 44 5.04 2.32 -6.35
CA ALA A 44 3.78 3.04 -6.19
C ALA A 44 2.59 2.23 -6.73
N LYS A 45 2.70 1.64 -7.94
CA LYS A 45 1.66 0.78 -8.51
C LYS A 45 1.35 -0.43 -7.64
N ARG A 46 2.39 -1.07 -7.10
CA ARG A 46 2.22 -2.24 -6.23
C ARG A 46 1.63 -1.86 -4.88
N LEU A 47 2.05 -0.73 -4.31
CA LEU A 47 1.45 -0.21 -3.09
C LEU A 47 -0.04 0.12 -3.27
N GLN A 48 -0.40 0.79 -4.37
CA GLN A 48 -1.80 1.05 -4.74
C GLN A 48 -2.61 -0.24 -4.91
N THR A 49 -2.02 -1.29 -5.51
CA THR A 49 -2.65 -2.60 -5.62
C THR A 49 -2.93 -3.21 -4.24
N ALA A 50 -1.97 -3.08 -3.31
CA ALA A 50 -2.13 -3.55 -1.95
C ALA A 50 -3.24 -2.78 -1.20
N GLU A 51 -3.27 -1.46 -1.36
CA GLU A 51 -4.31 -0.59 -0.80
C GLU A 51 -5.69 -0.96 -1.34
N GLY A 52 -5.84 -1.13 -2.65
CA GLY A 52 -7.09 -1.53 -3.28
C GLY A 52 -7.58 -2.91 -2.84
N PHE A 53 -6.68 -3.86 -2.58
CA PHE A 53 -7.04 -5.15 -1.99
C PHE A 53 -7.60 -4.99 -0.58
N ILE A 54 -6.93 -4.22 0.28
CA ILE A 54 -7.38 -4.00 1.67
C ILE A 54 -8.73 -3.24 1.65
N GLU A 55 -8.90 -2.25 0.78
CA GLU A 55 -10.15 -1.53 0.57
C GLU A 55 -11.27 -2.46 0.11
N GLY A 56 -11.00 -3.34 -0.85
CA GLY A 56 -11.95 -4.36 -1.31
C GLY A 56 -12.35 -5.34 -0.20
N CYS A 57 -11.42 -5.76 0.65
CA CYS A 57 -11.76 -6.60 1.81
C CYS A 57 -12.65 -5.86 2.82
N LEU A 58 -12.34 -4.59 3.12
CA LEU A 58 -13.14 -3.82 4.07
C LEU A 58 -14.52 -3.46 3.52
N SER A 59 -14.65 -3.24 2.21
CA SER A 59 -15.95 -2.98 1.57
C SER A 59 -16.89 -4.17 1.65
N VAL A 60 -16.37 -5.40 1.51
CA VAL A 60 -17.13 -6.65 1.73
C VAL A 60 -17.62 -6.76 3.18
N ASP A 61 -16.80 -6.36 4.14
CA ASP A 61 -17.14 -6.36 5.57
C ASP A 61 -18.01 -5.15 5.98
N ASN A 62 -18.41 -4.29 5.02
CA ASN A 62 -19.15 -3.04 5.24
C ASN A 62 -18.43 -2.05 6.20
N VAL A 63 -17.10 -2.18 6.29
CA VAL A 63 -16.22 -1.33 7.09
C VAL A 63 -15.56 -0.31 6.17
N LYS A 64 -15.58 0.97 6.53
CA LYS A 64 -14.80 1.98 5.79
C LYS A 64 -13.32 1.88 6.12
N LEU A 65 -12.52 1.83 5.07
CA LEU A 65 -11.07 1.91 5.13
C LEU A 65 -10.63 3.35 5.44
N ASP A 66 -10.42 3.67 6.72
CA ASP A 66 -9.83 4.95 7.12
C ASP A 66 -8.29 4.85 7.07
N MET A 67 -7.72 4.88 5.87
CA MET A 67 -6.25 4.91 5.67
C MET A 67 -5.69 6.33 5.69
N ASP A 68 -6.50 7.34 6.03
CA ASP A 68 -6.37 8.66 5.41
C ASP A 68 -6.32 9.82 6.40
N LYS A 69 -5.48 9.72 7.43
CA LYS A 69 -5.06 10.92 8.18
C LYS A 69 -3.58 11.28 8.10
N ILE A 70 -2.70 10.47 7.51
CA ILE A 70 -1.25 10.77 7.58
C ILE A 70 -0.53 10.80 6.22
N ILE A 71 -1.06 10.23 5.13
CA ILE A 71 -0.25 10.12 3.89
C ILE A 71 -1.03 10.39 2.58
N ARG A 72 -1.79 11.50 2.50
CA ARG A 72 -1.98 12.17 1.20
C ARG A 72 -0.71 12.91 0.82
N LYS A 73 0.31 12.19 0.34
CA LYS A 73 1.37 12.80 -0.45
C LYS A 73 1.03 12.67 -1.94
N HIS A 74 0.33 13.69 -2.41
CA HIS A 74 0.33 14.21 -3.78
C HIS A 74 -0.07 13.25 -4.92
N HIS A 75 -1.33 13.41 -5.31
CA HIS A 75 -1.84 13.20 -6.65
C HIS A 75 -1.10 14.13 -7.66
N ILE A 76 0.10 13.75 -8.10
CA ILE A 76 0.76 14.34 -9.29
C ILE A 76 1.42 13.22 -10.10
N TYR A 77 0.62 12.39 -10.73
CA TYR A 77 0.94 11.94 -12.09
C TYR A 77 -0.22 12.38 -12.97
N SER A 78 -0.26 13.71 -13.14
CA SER A 78 -0.95 14.35 -14.25
C SER A 78 -0.61 13.60 -15.52
N LEU A 79 -1.66 13.31 -16.29
CA LEU A 79 -1.59 13.24 -17.75
C LEU A 79 -0.51 14.21 -18.27
N ALA A 80 0.52 13.65 -18.89
CA ALA A 80 1.44 14.30 -19.80
C ALA A 80 1.72 13.28 -20.90
#